data_AF-A0AAW4Q8D4-F1
#
_entry.id   AF-A0AAW4Q8D4-F1
#
_cell.length_a   1.000
_cell.length_b   1.000
_cell.length_c   1.000
_cell.angle_alpha   90.00
_cell.angle_beta   90.00
_cell.angle_gamma   90.00
#
_symmetry.space_group_name_H-M   'P 1'
#
loop_
_entity.id
_entity.type
_entity.pdbx_description
1 polymer ?
#
loop_
_entity_poly.entity_id
_entity_poly.type
_entity_poly.pdbx_seq_one_letter_code
_entity_poly.pdbx_strand_id
1 'polypeptide(L)'
;MLFDSCQGLSGFSESLTGGAACRFDSPAGHRAADGFLTLPAISQCVPAIARLRHTDEGDLTGLIRAHFEAGPLSPRDARSSGNAGDMFAEAMFAWLRRRTPTCKRLLFGFALLDQAAARDQVDQFGWETDLSAPLYLAIELPHEQIFEIGARMHPLQRAHPGLLCSVMALINEASCNSLFLRTPSYFLEMFARWWWDWDEGVSDENARESLADRLGADSEDIERYLPSNVRPVLAPEEMFPERGKRKGRKGPRRSVLKRSEVLELARSSSRWIQRVCRAMLQLEDALQRAKGSKLFEHSQWAEPAYSAASIAVFSEEWIGELLDDHFECISNSGEATMYQVLIPLASDPQQVPKQYEDLSRMFEIVKALDQLLTIISR
;
A
#
# COMPACT_ATOMS: atom_id res chain seq x y z
N MET A 1 24.20 15.66 -31.93
CA MET A 1 24.97 14.87 -32.91
C MET A 1 24.06 13.80 -33.47
N LEU A 2 24.11 13.64 -34.79
CA LEU A 2 23.28 12.77 -35.62
C LEU A 2 23.48 11.29 -35.28
N PHE A 3 22.42 10.49 -35.38
CA PHE A 3 22.55 9.09 -35.79
C PHE A 3 21.60 8.82 -36.94
N ASP A 4 22.22 8.40 -38.03
CA ASP A 4 21.59 7.88 -39.23
C ASP A 4 22.22 6.51 -39.52
N SER A 5 21.38 5.62 -40.03
CA SER A 5 21.68 4.47 -40.89
C SER A 5 22.17 3.13 -40.29
N CYS A 6 21.29 2.15 -40.51
CA CYS A 6 21.50 0.70 -40.52
C CYS A 6 22.58 0.21 -41.50
N GLN A 7 23.18 -0.95 -41.19
CA GLN A 7 23.53 -2.13 -42.03
C GLN A 7 24.60 -2.94 -41.27
N GLY A 8 24.58 -4.28 -41.17
CA GLY A 8 23.80 -5.28 -41.87
C GLY A 8 23.92 -6.69 -41.23
N LEU A 9 23.13 -7.59 -41.79
CA LEU A 9 22.95 -9.00 -41.43
C LEU A 9 24.02 -9.91 -42.06
N SER A 10 24.47 -10.94 -41.33
CA SER A 10 24.64 -12.33 -41.82
C SER A 10 24.95 -13.26 -40.63
N GLY A 11 24.51 -14.51 -40.53
CA GLY A 11 23.61 -15.29 -41.37
C GLY A 11 22.87 -16.36 -40.53
N PHE A 12 21.68 -16.72 -40.99
CA PHE A 12 20.96 -17.90 -40.55
C PHE A 12 20.75 -18.80 -41.78
N SER A 13 21.24 -20.03 -41.66
CA SER A 13 21.12 -21.08 -42.66
C SER A 13 19.73 -21.73 -42.62
N GLU A 14 19.27 -22.06 -43.81
CA GLU A 14 18.03 -22.72 -44.22
C GLU A 14 17.74 -24.04 -43.49
N SER A 15 16.46 -24.32 -43.20
CA SER A 15 15.65 -25.22 -44.03
C SER A 15 14.21 -25.26 -43.50
N LEU A 16 13.22 -25.09 -44.39
CA LEU A 16 12.07 -25.99 -44.54
C LEU A 16 11.19 -25.48 -45.68
N THR A 17 11.06 -26.34 -46.68
CA THR A 17 10.29 -26.22 -47.90
C THR A 17 8.79 -26.44 -47.64
N GLY A 18 7.93 -25.74 -48.38
CA GLY A 18 6.49 -26.02 -48.44
C GLY A 18 5.66 -24.81 -48.85
N GLY A 19 5.53 -24.58 -50.16
CA GLY A 19 4.88 -23.40 -50.72
C GLY A 19 3.34 -23.39 -50.63
N ALA A 20 2.79 -22.19 -50.53
CA ALA A 20 1.51 -21.84 -51.13
C ALA A 20 1.58 -20.38 -51.59
N ALA A 21 1.44 -20.17 -52.90
CA ALA A 21 1.43 -18.86 -53.53
C ALA A 21 0.12 -18.13 -53.23
N CYS A 22 0.19 -16.91 -52.70
CA CYS A 22 -0.92 -15.96 -52.76
C CYS A 22 -0.60 -14.91 -53.83
N ARG A 23 -1.41 -14.92 -54.89
CA ARG A 23 -1.35 -13.99 -56.02
C ARG A 23 -1.73 -12.58 -55.54
N PHE A 24 -1.05 -11.58 -56.09
CA PHE A 24 -1.41 -10.17 -55.95
C PHE A 24 -2.49 -9.82 -56.97
N ASP A 25 -3.57 -9.19 -56.52
CA ASP A 25 -4.46 -8.43 -57.39
C ASP A 25 -3.95 -6.99 -57.54
N SER A 26 -4.03 -6.48 -58.77
CA SER A 26 -3.58 -5.13 -59.18
C SER A 26 -4.61 -4.03 -58.86
N PRO A 27 -4.19 -2.76 -58.86
CA PRO A 27 -4.81 -1.67 -58.10
C PRO A 27 -5.98 -1.02 -58.82
N ALA A 28 -6.96 -0.52 -58.07
CA ALA A 28 -7.99 0.36 -58.59
C ALA A 28 -8.24 1.55 -57.65
N GLY A 29 -7.87 2.74 -58.13
CA GLY A 29 -8.65 3.97 -57.98
C GLY A 29 -8.43 4.85 -56.74
N HIS A 30 -7.99 6.09 -56.98
CA HIS A 30 -7.88 7.17 -55.99
C HIS A 30 -9.19 7.53 -55.27
N ARG A 31 -9.12 7.74 -53.94
CA ARG A 31 -9.54 9.02 -53.31
C ARG A 31 -9.13 9.22 -51.84
N ALA A 32 -8.97 10.51 -51.53
CA ALA A 32 -8.84 11.26 -50.26
C ALA A 32 -7.69 10.89 -49.31
N ALA A 33 -6.81 11.88 -49.09
CA ALA A 33 -5.72 11.81 -48.13
C ALA A 33 -6.24 12.15 -46.72
N ASP A 34 -6.65 11.13 -45.97
CA ASP A 34 -6.81 11.21 -44.53
C ASP A 34 -5.56 10.59 -43.90
N GLY A 35 -4.51 11.40 -43.78
CA GLY A 35 -3.23 11.04 -43.15
C GLY A 35 -3.39 10.76 -41.66
N PHE A 36 -3.95 9.60 -41.32
CA PHE A 36 -3.83 8.98 -40.02
C PHE A 36 -2.76 7.89 -40.08
N LEU A 37 -1.93 7.86 -39.04
CA LEU A 37 -0.93 6.84 -38.76
C LEU A 37 -1.59 5.45 -38.80
N THR A 38 -1.63 4.80 -39.96
CA THR A 38 -1.97 3.39 -40.04
C THR A 38 -0.79 2.64 -39.48
N LEU A 39 -0.92 2.19 -38.22
CA LEU A 39 -0.02 1.23 -37.61
C LEU A 39 0.24 0.10 -38.62
N PRO A 40 1.49 -0.39 -38.77
CA PRO A 40 1.77 -1.51 -39.65
C PRO A 40 0.83 -2.66 -39.28
N ALA A 41 0.08 -3.15 -40.26
CA ALA A 41 -0.87 -4.23 -40.04
C ALA A 41 -0.09 -5.44 -39.50
N ILE A 42 -0.27 -5.72 -38.21
CA ILE A 42 0.29 -6.91 -37.58
C ILE A 42 -0.43 -8.09 -38.24
N SER A 43 0.35 -8.99 -38.85
CA SER A 43 -0.19 -10.18 -39.50
C SER A 43 -1.09 -10.95 -38.53
N GLN A 44 -2.23 -11.46 -39.00
CA GLN A 44 -3.11 -12.32 -38.19
C GLN A 44 -2.43 -13.61 -37.72
N CYS A 45 -1.26 -13.94 -38.29
CA CYS A 45 -0.42 -15.05 -37.87
C CYS A 45 0.51 -14.70 -36.68
N VAL A 46 0.63 -13.42 -36.31
CA VAL A 46 1.33 -13.01 -35.08
C VAL A 46 0.33 -13.15 -33.94
N PRO A 47 0.59 -14.01 -32.94
CA PRO A 47 -0.29 -14.12 -31.79
C PRO A 47 -0.47 -12.74 -31.15
N ALA A 48 -1.71 -12.26 -31.03
CA ALA A 48 -2.02 -11.02 -30.33
C ALA A 48 -1.63 -11.06 -28.84
N ILE A 49 -1.31 -12.26 -28.34
CA ILE A 49 -0.88 -12.55 -26.98
C ILE A 49 0.35 -13.44 -27.07
N ALA A 50 1.53 -12.89 -26.79
CA ALA A 50 2.73 -13.68 -26.53
C ALA A 50 2.73 -14.06 -25.05
N ARG A 51 2.77 -15.36 -24.74
CA ARG A 51 2.99 -15.85 -23.37
C ARG A 51 4.48 -16.19 -23.24
N LEU A 52 5.22 -15.35 -22.54
CA LEU A 52 6.59 -15.64 -22.17
C LEU A 52 6.58 -16.83 -21.19
N ARG A 53 7.29 -17.92 -21.51
CA ARG A 53 7.48 -19.04 -20.60
C ARG A 53 8.84 -18.90 -19.94
N HIS A 54 8.87 -18.71 -18.62
CA HIS A 54 10.12 -18.75 -17.87
C HIS A 54 10.39 -20.19 -17.42
N THR A 55 11.47 -20.78 -17.92
CA THR A 55 11.97 -22.11 -17.57
C THR A 55 12.68 -22.08 -16.21
N ASP A 56 11.92 -22.15 -15.12
CA ASP A 56 12.39 -22.55 -13.78
C ASP A 56 11.27 -23.32 -13.02
N GLU A 57 10.63 -24.28 -13.72
CA GLU A 57 9.40 -24.96 -13.26
C GLU A 57 9.59 -25.94 -12.08
N GLY A 58 10.83 -26.33 -11.77
CA GLY A 58 11.12 -27.41 -10.80
C GLY A 58 10.76 -27.06 -9.36
N ASP A 59 11.25 -25.93 -8.85
CA ASP A 59 11.02 -25.48 -7.47
C ASP A 59 9.58 -24.97 -7.29
N LEU A 60 9.04 -24.31 -8.31
CA LEU A 60 7.69 -23.81 -8.36
C LEU A 60 6.63 -24.92 -8.21
N THR A 61 6.84 -26.07 -8.86
CA THR A 61 5.90 -27.20 -8.81
C THR A 61 5.78 -27.80 -7.40
N GLY A 62 6.90 -27.86 -6.66
CA GLY A 62 6.93 -28.32 -5.28
C GLY A 62 6.12 -27.42 -4.35
N LEU A 63 6.34 -26.11 -4.45
CA LEU A 63 5.56 -25.10 -3.71
C LEU A 63 4.07 -25.19 -4.03
N ILE A 64 3.70 -25.20 -5.32
CA ILE A 64 2.29 -25.25 -5.73
C ILE A 64 1.61 -26.49 -5.15
N ARG A 65 2.26 -27.65 -5.21
CA ARG A 65 1.73 -28.89 -4.62
C ARG A 65 1.50 -28.74 -3.12
N ALA A 66 2.46 -28.19 -2.37
CA ALA A 66 2.32 -27.95 -0.94
C ALA A 66 1.08 -27.10 -0.62
N HIS A 67 0.82 -26.06 -1.41
CA HIS A 67 -0.35 -25.19 -1.23
C HIS A 67 -1.70 -25.85 -1.56
N PHE A 68 -1.75 -26.79 -2.51
CA PHE A 68 -2.97 -27.56 -2.80
C PHE A 68 -3.19 -28.73 -1.83
N GLU A 69 -2.12 -29.36 -1.34
CA GLU A 69 -2.21 -30.53 -0.45
C GLU A 69 -2.42 -30.15 1.02
N ALA A 70 -1.66 -29.16 1.51
CA ALA A 70 -1.71 -28.71 2.90
C ALA A 70 -2.55 -27.45 3.08
N GLY A 71 -2.70 -26.64 2.03
CA GLY A 71 -3.42 -25.37 2.08
C GLY A 71 -4.93 -25.47 1.80
N PRO A 72 -5.65 -24.35 1.92
CA PRO A 72 -7.08 -24.25 1.65
C PRO A 72 -7.41 -24.08 0.16
N LEU A 73 -6.43 -24.18 -0.74
CA LEU A 73 -6.64 -24.00 -2.17
C LEU A 73 -7.38 -25.20 -2.75
N SER A 74 -8.41 -24.95 -3.57
CA SER A 74 -9.15 -26.01 -4.24
C SER A 74 -8.79 -26.06 -5.72
N PRO A 75 -8.49 -27.23 -6.28
CA PRO A 75 -8.33 -27.39 -7.73
C PRO A 75 -9.58 -26.96 -8.51
N ARG A 76 -10.76 -26.99 -7.88
CA ARG A 76 -12.03 -26.55 -8.50
C ARG A 76 -12.09 -25.06 -8.80
N ASP A 77 -11.23 -24.27 -8.14
CA ASP A 77 -11.14 -22.83 -8.35
C ASP A 77 -10.30 -22.46 -9.57
N ALA A 78 -9.50 -23.39 -10.09
CA ALA A 78 -8.72 -23.23 -11.32
C ALA A 78 -9.47 -23.87 -12.50
N ARG A 79 -10.13 -23.05 -13.31
CA ARG A 79 -11.04 -23.50 -14.38
C ARG A 79 -10.45 -23.40 -15.78
N SER A 80 -9.40 -22.59 -15.96
CA SER A 80 -8.88 -22.19 -17.27
C SER A 80 -7.35 -22.19 -17.34
N SER A 81 -6.69 -22.90 -16.42
CA SER A 81 -5.24 -22.90 -16.29
C SER A 81 -4.54 -23.63 -17.44
N GLY A 82 -3.64 -22.93 -18.15
CA GLY A 82 -2.81 -23.52 -19.20
C GLY A 82 -1.52 -24.16 -18.68
N ASN A 83 -1.12 -23.86 -17.44
CA ASN A 83 0.04 -24.41 -16.74
C ASN A 83 -0.19 -24.44 -15.21
N ALA A 84 0.77 -24.99 -14.44
CA ALA A 84 0.67 -25.10 -12.98
C ALA A 84 0.64 -23.73 -12.27
N GLY A 85 1.41 -22.75 -12.74
CA GLY A 85 1.43 -21.38 -12.21
C GLY A 85 0.08 -20.68 -12.39
N ASP A 86 -0.52 -20.77 -13.58
CA ASP A 86 -1.86 -20.24 -13.87
C ASP A 86 -2.90 -20.88 -12.94
N MET A 87 -2.81 -22.20 -12.72
CA MET A 87 -3.70 -22.95 -11.83
C MET A 87 -3.57 -22.45 -10.38
N PHE A 88 -2.34 -22.27 -9.91
CA PHE A 88 -2.07 -21.72 -8.60
C PHE A 88 -2.62 -20.29 -8.45
N ALA A 89 -2.34 -19.42 -9.42
CA ALA A 89 -2.82 -18.04 -9.40
C ALA A 89 -4.35 -17.96 -9.38
N GLU A 90 -5.04 -18.69 -10.26
CA GLU A 90 -6.52 -18.73 -10.28
C GLU A 90 -7.09 -19.16 -8.92
N ALA A 91 -6.56 -20.25 -8.34
CA ALA A 91 -7.01 -20.77 -7.05
C ALA A 91 -6.70 -19.81 -5.88
N MET A 92 -5.50 -19.24 -5.86
CA MET A 92 -5.07 -18.28 -4.84
C MET A 92 -5.92 -17.01 -4.88
N PHE A 93 -6.13 -16.43 -6.07
CA PHE A 93 -6.99 -15.25 -6.21
C PHE A 93 -8.47 -15.56 -5.96
N ALA A 94 -8.94 -16.77 -6.25
CA ALA A 94 -10.29 -17.19 -5.83
C ALA A 94 -10.40 -17.27 -4.30
N TRP A 95 -9.37 -17.80 -3.62
CA TRP A 95 -9.32 -17.83 -2.16
C TRP A 95 -9.26 -16.44 -1.54
N LEU A 96 -8.38 -15.57 -2.05
CA LEU A 96 -8.25 -14.18 -1.61
C LEU A 96 -9.58 -13.45 -1.78
N ARG A 97 -10.17 -13.44 -2.98
CA ARG A 97 -11.44 -12.75 -3.27
C ARG A 97 -12.60 -13.15 -2.35
N ARG A 98 -12.66 -14.41 -1.92
CA ARG A 98 -13.70 -14.87 -0.97
C ARG A 98 -13.52 -14.34 0.45
N ARG A 99 -12.30 -13.97 0.83
CA ARG A 99 -11.94 -13.57 2.20
C ARG A 99 -11.63 -12.09 2.34
N THR A 100 -11.17 -11.45 1.27
CA THR A 100 -10.93 -10.00 1.24
C THR A 100 -12.23 -9.27 1.58
N PRO A 101 -12.25 -8.45 2.65
CA PRO A 101 -13.44 -7.73 3.04
C PRO A 101 -13.77 -6.64 2.02
N THR A 102 -15.06 -6.42 1.76
CA THR A 102 -15.51 -5.23 1.03
C THR A 102 -15.27 -4.00 1.90
N CYS A 103 -14.33 -3.16 1.50
CA CYS A 103 -13.93 -1.95 2.20
C CYS A 103 -14.57 -0.71 1.57
N LYS A 104 -14.78 0.33 2.37
CA LYS A 104 -15.29 1.64 1.92
C LYS A 104 -14.22 2.72 1.90
N ARG A 105 -13.26 2.62 2.80
CA ARG A 105 -12.17 3.58 3.00
C ARG A 105 -10.84 3.00 2.55
N LEU A 106 -10.62 1.71 2.79
CA LEU A 106 -9.37 1.05 2.44
C LEU A 106 -9.37 0.57 0.99
N LEU A 107 -8.33 0.93 0.23
CA LEU A 107 -8.11 0.47 -1.14
C LEU A 107 -6.81 -0.33 -1.22
N PHE A 108 -6.89 -1.57 -1.69
CA PHE A 108 -5.73 -2.43 -1.87
C PHE A 108 -6.08 -3.59 -2.82
N GLY A 109 -5.03 -4.17 -3.40
CA GLY A 109 -5.08 -5.34 -4.27
C GLY A 109 -4.04 -6.37 -3.87
N PHE A 110 -3.94 -7.42 -4.68
CA PHE A 110 -2.92 -8.45 -4.56
C PHE A 110 -2.35 -8.76 -5.93
N ALA A 111 -1.04 -8.98 -5.97
CA ALA A 111 -0.36 -9.53 -7.13
C ALA A 111 0.45 -10.76 -6.72
N LEU A 112 0.66 -11.67 -7.66
CA LEU A 112 1.59 -12.78 -7.50
C LEU A 112 2.80 -12.50 -8.39
N LEU A 113 3.97 -12.47 -7.78
CA LEU A 113 5.23 -12.19 -8.44
C LEU A 113 6.14 -13.42 -8.34
N ASP A 114 6.79 -13.79 -9.43
CA ASP A 114 7.94 -14.67 -9.34
C ASP A 114 9.14 -13.93 -8.74
N GLN A 115 10.20 -14.67 -8.46
CA GLN A 115 11.40 -14.11 -7.84
C GLN A 115 12.04 -12.98 -8.67
N ALA A 116 12.05 -13.10 -10.00
CA ALA A 116 12.63 -12.09 -10.88
C ALA A 116 11.81 -10.81 -10.87
N ALA A 117 10.49 -10.92 -11.05
CA ALA A 117 9.58 -9.79 -10.96
C ALA A 117 9.60 -9.12 -9.58
N ALA A 118 9.72 -9.91 -8.51
CA ALA A 118 9.87 -9.39 -7.15
C ALA A 118 11.16 -8.57 -6.98
N ARG A 119 12.30 -9.08 -7.50
CA ARG A 119 13.59 -8.36 -7.51
C ARG A 119 13.51 -7.07 -8.31
N ASP A 120 12.93 -7.11 -9.50
CA ASP A 120 12.75 -5.93 -10.34
C ASP A 120 12.01 -4.79 -9.62
N GLN A 121 11.12 -5.10 -8.66
CA GLN A 121 10.43 -4.08 -7.87
C GLN A 121 11.31 -3.42 -6.81
N VAL A 122 12.26 -4.14 -6.21
CA VAL A 122 12.96 -3.68 -5.00
C VAL A 122 14.45 -3.39 -5.18
N ASP A 123 15.09 -3.95 -6.22
CA ASP A 123 16.52 -3.78 -6.46
C ASP A 123 16.90 -2.32 -6.74
N GLN A 124 15.96 -1.51 -7.22
CA GLN A 124 16.16 -0.07 -7.45
C GLN A 124 16.45 0.74 -6.17
N PHE A 125 16.08 0.22 -4.99
CA PHE A 125 16.28 0.93 -3.71
C PHE A 125 17.67 0.73 -3.10
N GLY A 126 18.53 -0.11 -3.72
CA GLY A 126 19.89 -0.35 -3.24
C GLY A 126 19.97 -1.05 -1.89
N TRP A 127 18.89 -1.73 -1.47
CA TRP A 127 18.85 -2.53 -0.24
C TRP A 127 19.41 -3.92 -0.48
N GLU A 128 20.01 -4.52 0.55
CA GLU A 128 20.34 -5.95 0.52
C GLU A 128 19.04 -6.76 0.58
N THR A 129 18.55 -7.19 -0.59
CA THR A 129 17.31 -7.93 -0.74
C THR A 129 17.61 -9.43 -0.83
N ASP A 130 17.42 -10.17 0.28
CA ASP A 130 17.47 -11.64 0.26
C ASP A 130 16.14 -12.23 -0.26
N LEU A 131 15.84 -11.94 -1.53
CA LEU A 131 14.71 -12.53 -2.21
C LEU A 131 15.10 -13.91 -2.74
N SER A 132 14.86 -14.94 -1.93
CA SER A 132 15.19 -16.35 -2.21
C SER A 132 13.99 -17.25 -2.49
N ALA A 133 12.75 -16.81 -2.22
CA ALA A 133 11.56 -17.62 -2.45
C ALA A 133 11.17 -17.65 -3.95
N PRO A 134 10.59 -18.75 -4.45
CA PRO A 134 10.22 -18.87 -5.86
C PRO A 134 8.98 -18.03 -6.23
N LEU A 135 8.10 -17.74 -5.26
CA LEU A 135 6.91 -16.89 -5.44
C LEU A 135 6.69 -15.98 -4.24
N TYR A 136 6.19 -14.79 -4.55
CA TYR A 136 5.79 -13.76 -3.59
C TYR A 136 4.34 -13.35 -3.81
N LEU A 137 3.60 -13.20 -2.72
CA LEU A 137 2.32 -12.50 -2.69
C LEU A 137 2.59 -11.03 -2.36
N ALA A 138 2.38 -10.15 -3.31
CA ALA A 138 2.49 -8.71 -3.12
C ALA A 138 1.15 -8.11 -2.69
N ILE A 139 1.18 -7.17 -1.75
CA ILE A 139 0.02 -6.31 -1.43
C ILE A 139 0.16 -5.04 -2.28
N GLU A 140 -0.80 -4.81 -3.16
CA GLU A 140 -0.81 -3.67 -4.08
C GLU A 140 -1.62 -2.50 -3.50
N LEU A 141 -1.11 -1.28 -3.64
CA LEU A 141 -1.72 -0.02 -3.25
C LEU A 141 -1.78 0.86 -4.51
N PRO A 142 -2.85 0.75 -5.32
CA PRO A 142 -2.89 1.34 -6.66
C PRO A 142 -3.11 2.85 -6.65
N HIS A 143 -3.86 3.35 -5.67
CA HIS A 143 -4.24 4.75 -5.52
C HIS A 143 -4.45 5.07 -4.04
N GLU A 144 -4.42 6.35 -3.71
CA GLU A 144 -4.64 6.85 -2.36
C GLU A 144 -5.85 7.78 -2.29
N GLN A 145 -6.67 7.58 -1.26
CA GLN A 145 -7.78 8.49 -0.93
C GLN A 145 -7.52 9.14 0.43
N ILE A 146 -7.79 10.45 0.50
CA ILE A 146 -7.66 11.24 1.71
C ILE A 146 -9.03 11.32 2.39
N PHE A 147 -9.08 11.01 3.68
CA PHE A 147 -10.27 11.13 4.49
C PHE A 147 -10.02 12.04 5.69
N GLU A 148 -10.99 12.92 5.95
CA GLU A 148 -10.86 13.91 7.00
C GLU A 148 -11.54 13.47 8.30
N ILE A 149 -10.87 13.72 9.43
CA ILE A 149 -11.42 13.46 10.77
C ILE A 149 -11.69 14.73 11.58
N GLY A 150 -11.26 15.92 11.13
CA GLY A 150 -11.34 17.18 11.88
C GLY A 150 -12.73 17.49 12.43
N ALA A 151 -13.76 17.36 11.59
CA ALA A 151 -15.15 17.59 12.01
C ALA A 151 -15.67 16.61 13.08
N ARG A 152 -14.99 15.47 13.29
CA ARG A 152 -15.34 14.44 14.28
C ARG A 152 -14.48 14.47 15.54
N MET A 153 -13.38 15.23 15.55
CA MET A 153 -12.48 15.32 16.70
C MET A 153 -13.16 15.87 17.96
N HIS A 154 -13.78 17.05 17.87
CA HIS A 154 -14.41 17.69 19.02
C HIS A 154 -15.54 16.83 19.64
N PRO A 155 -16.44 16.20 18.86
CA PRO A 155 -17.37 15.21 19.40
C PRO A 155 -16.72 14.05 20.16
N LEU A 156 -15.60 13.49 19.67
CA LEU A 156 -14.88 12.40 20.34
C LEU A 156 -14.26 12.87 21.67
N GLN A 157 -13.60 14.03 21.65
CA GLN A 157 -12.98 14.62 22.83
C GLN A 157 -14.01 14.98 23.91
N ARG A 158 -15.18 15.49 23.51
CA ARG A 158 -16.28 15.81 24.43
C ARG A 158 -16.87 14.55 25.09
N ALA A 159 -16.88 13.43 24.39
CA ALA A 159 -17.35 12.16 24.95
C ALA A 159 -16.37 11.62 26.00
N HIS A 160 -15.07 11.62 25.69
CA HIS A 160 -14.02 11.31 26.66
C HIS A 160 -12.66 11.87 26.19
N PRO A 161 -11.86 12.54 27.06
CA PRO A 161 -10.58 13.15 26.68
C PRO A 161 -9.57 12.17 26.05
N GLY A 162 -9.57 10.90 26.49
CA GLY A 162 -8.74 9.83 25.96
C GLY A 162 -9.29 9.10 24.72
N LEU A 163 -10.52 9.38 24.27
CA LEU A 163 -11.13 8.59 23.19
C LEU A 163 -10.41 8.78 21.85
N LEU A 164 -10.14 10.03 21.47
CA LEU A 164 -9.48 10.34 20.20
C LEU A 164 -8.09 9.69 20.13
N CYS A 165 -7.26 9.86 21.17
CA CYS A 165 -5.92 9.26 21.17
C CYS A 165 -5.97 7.72 21.19
N SER A 166 -6.99 7.12 21.81
CA SER A 166 -7.18 5.67 21.78
C SER A 166 -7.56 5.15 20.39
N VAL A 167 -8.41 5.89 19.68
CA VAL A 167 -8.76 5.58 18.29
C VAL A 167 -7.51 5.65 17.40
N MET A 168 -6.72 6.72 17.52
CA MET A 168 -5.51 6.88 16.71
C MET A 168 -4.43 5.83 17.03
N ALA A 169 -4.25 5.48 18.31
CA ALA A 169 -3.35 4.42 18.71
C ALA A 169 -3.73 3.06 18.09
N LEU A 170 -5.03 2.71 18.12
CA LEU A 170 -5.53 1.48 17.49
C LEU A 170 -5.39 1.48 15.97
N ILE A 171 -5.59 2.63 15.31
CA ILE A 171 -5.41 2.74 13.86
C ILE A 171 -3.94 2.54 13.48
N ASN A 172 -3.01 3.18 14.20
CA ASN A 172 -1.57 3.01 13.97
C ASN A 172 -1.14 1.55 14.19
N GLU A 173 -1.59 0.92 15.29
CA GLU A 173 -1.30 -0.50 15.56
C GLU A 173 -1.89 -1.42 14.47
N ALA A 174 -3.12 -1.16 14.01
CA ALA A 174 -3.73 -1.90 12.92
C ALA A 174 -2.97 -1.74 11.60
N SER A 175 -2.45 -0.54 11.31
CA SER A 175 -1.68 -0.28 10.11
C SER A 175 -0.40 -1.11 10.06
N CYS A 176 0.35 -1.17 11.18
CA CYS A 176 1.56 -1.99 11.28
C CYS A 176 1.30 -3.51 11.12
N ASN A 177 0.08 -3.96 11.40
CA ASN A 177 -0.29 -5.39 11.34
C ASN A 177 -1.15 -5.74 10.12
N SER A 178 -1.38 -4.80 9.20
CA SER A 178 -2.19 -5.08 8.00
C SER A 178 -1.78 -4.24 6.79
N LEU A 179 -2.39 -3.06 6.64
CA LEU A 179 -2.23 -2.18 5.49
C LEU A 179 -1.59 -0.86 5.90
N PHE A 180 -0.71 -0.38 5.04
CA PHE A 180 -0.06 0.91 5.20
C PHE A 180 -1.09 2.04 5.09
N LEU A 181 -1.10 2.90 6.11
CA LEU A 181 -1.93 4.10 6.19
C LEU A 181 -1.03 5.31 6.45
N ARG A 182 -1.29 6.41 5.75
CA ARG A 182 -0.75 7.71 6.16
C ARG A 182 -1.64 8.30 7.23
N THR A 183 -1.18 8.23 8.47
CA THR A 183 -1.89 8.82 9.61
C THR A 183 -1.35 10.22 9.91
N PRO A 184 -2.01 11.02 10.76
CA PRO A 184 -1.51 12.32 11.18
C PRO A 184 -0.06 12.29 11.70
N SER A 185 0.33 11.24 12.43
CA SER A 185 1.74 11.04 12.82
C SER A 185 2.65 10.82 11.62
N TYR A 186 2.22 10.07 10.62
CA TYR A 186 3.01 9.83 9.41
C TYR A 186 3.16 11.11 8.57
N PHE A 187 2.11 11.93 8.47
CA PHE A 187 2.22 13.23 7.81
C PHE A 187 3.18 14.18 8.53
N LEU A 188 3.17 14.17 9.87
CA LEU A 188 4.15 14.94 10.65
C LEU A 188 5.57 14.44 10.40
N GLU A 189 5.76 13.11 10.36
CA GLU A 189 7.04 12.49 10.03
C GLU A 189 7.49 12.93 8.63
N MET A 190 6.66 12.76 7.61
CA MET A 190 6.94 13.20 6.22
C MET A 190 7.37 14.66 6.17
N PHE A 191 6.64 15.55 6.86
CA PHE A 191 6.98 16.96 6.92
C PHE A 191 8.34 17.20 7.59
N ALA A 192 8.59 16.52 8.71
CA ALA A 192 9.84 16.65 9.46
C ALA A 192 11.05 16.16 8.65
N ARG A 193 10.90 15.12 7.82
CA ARG A 193 11.95 14.65 6.90
C ARG A 193 12.43 15.76 5.97
N TRP A 194 11.52 16.61 5.55
CA TRP A 194 11.76 17.61 4.53
C TRP A 194 12.22 18.93 5.12
N TRP A 195 11.62 19.34 6.24
CA TRP A 195 11.80 20.69 6.76
C TRP A 195 12.58 20.74 8.08
N TRP A 196 12.66 19.63 8.83
CA TRP A 196 13.19 19.60 10.20
C TRP A 196 14.24 18.51 10.43
N ASP A 197 14.97 18.11 9.38
CA ASP A 197 16.06 17.13 9.46
C ASP A 197 15.69 15.85 10.22
N TRP A 198 14.49 15.33 9.95
CA TRP A 198 13.92 14.11 10.55
C TRP A 198 13.50 14.23 12.03
N ASP A 199 13.61 15.41 12.66
CA ASP A 199 13.22 15.62 14.05
C ASP A 199 11.78 16.16 14.18
N GLU A 200 10.82 15.25 14.33
CA GLU A 200 9.42 15.58 14.65
C GLU A 200 9.25 16.37 15.96
N GLY A 201 10.26 16.36 16.84
CA GLY A 201 10.28 16.99 18.17
C GLY A 201 11.03 18.32 18.24
N VAL A 202 11.55 18.81 17.11
CA VAL A 202 12.35 20.04 17.03
C VAL A 202 11.62 21.26 17.63
N SER A 203 12.38 22.18 18.25
CA SER A 203 11.83 23.44 18.75
C SER A 203 11.77 24.49 17.63
N ASP A 204 10.92 25.51 17.76
CA ASP A 204 10.85 26.60 16.79
C ASP A 204 12.19 27.33 16.61
N GLU A 205 12.99 27.43 17.65
CA GLU A 205 14.32 28.06 17.58
C GLU A 205 15.26 27.26 16.69
N ASN A 206 15.39 25.96 16.97
CA ASN A 206 16.25 25.08 16.20
C ASN A 206 15.74 24.92 14.76
N ALA A 207 14.43 24.84 14.56
CA ALA A 207 13.84 24.77 13.23
C ALA A 207 14.11 26.06 12.44
N ARG A 208 14.02 27.22 13.08
CA ARG A 208 14.34 28.52 12.45
C ARG A 208 15.80 28.58 12.00
N GLU A 209 16.73 28.07 12.79
CA GLU A 209 18.15 27.97 12.41
C GLU A 209 18.35 27.09 11.16
N SER A 210 17.85 25.84 11.18
CA SER A 210 17.95 24.94 10.02
C SER A 210 17.25 25.48 8.77
N LEU A 211 16.10 26.15 8.93
CA LEU A 211 15.35 26.73 7.81
C LEU A 211 16.04 27.97 7.25
N ALA A 212 16.66 28.80 8.10
CA ALA A 212 17.43 29.96 7.65
C ALA A 212 18.63 29.55 6.78
N ASP A 213 19.28 28.44 7.11
CA ASP A 213 20.38 27.89 6.31
C ASP A 213 19.92 27.40 4.92
N ARG A 214 18.70 26.88 4.82
CA ARG A 214 18.13 26.37 3.54
C ARG A 214 17.44 27.44 2.70
N LEU A 215 16.62 28.29 3.31
CA LEU A 215 15.75 29.27 2.64
C LEU A 215 16.35 30.68 2.59
N GLY A 216 17.40 30.93 3.36
CA GLY A 216 17.97 32.25 3.61
C GLY A 216 17.34 32.92 4.82
N ALA A 217 18.16 33.59 5.64
CA ALA A 217 17.77 34.14 6.95
C ALA A 217 16.63 35.17 6.93
N ASP A 218 16.40 35.85 5.81
CA ASP A 218 15.37 36.89 5.66
C ASP A 218 14.09 36.35 4.96
N SER A 219 13.96 35.03 4.79
CA SER A 219 12.79 34.46 4.13
C SER A 219 11.54 34.56 5.03
N GLU A 220 10.51 35.24 4.51
CA GLU A 220 9.19 35.33 5.15
C GLU A 220 8.52 33.96 5.33
N ASP A 221 8.95 32.96 4.56
CA ASP A 221 8.42 31.60 4.62
C ASP A 221 8.88 30.83 5.86
N ILE A 222 9.97 31.22 6.54
CA ILE A 222 10.47 30.48 7.71
C ILE A 222 9.39 30.33 8.78
N GLU A 223 8.64 31.41 9.05
CA GLU A 223 7.56 31.40 10.03
C GLU A 223 6.47 30.37 9.66
N ARG A 224 6.18 30.21 8.36
CA ARG A 224 5.19 29.25 7.87
C ARG A 224 5.56 27.81 8.24
N TYR A 225 6.83 27.44 8.13
CA TYR A 225 7.33 26.07 8.35
C TYR A 225 7.70 25.76 9.81
N LEU A 226 7.42 26.67 10.76
CA LEU A 226 7.73 26.43 12.16
C LEU A 226 6.88 25.31 12.78
N PRO A 227 7.46 24.50 13.69
CA PRO A 227 6.74 23.46 14.40
C PRO A 227 5.47 23.93 15.13
N SER A 228 5.48 25.13 15.71
CA SER A 228 4.29 25.70 16.38
C SER A 228 3.11 25.97 15.45
N ASN A 229 3.37 26.25 14.17
CA ASN A 229 2.33 26.51 13.18
C ASN A 229 1.85 25.21 12.51
N VAL A 230 2.78 24.29 12.24
CA VAL A 230 2.50 23.07 11.47
C VAL A 230 1.91 21.95 12.33
N ARG A 231 2.48 21.68 13.52
CA ARG A 231 2.04 20.55 14.38
C ARG A 231 0.55 20.61 14.74
N PRO A 232 -0.02 21.75 15.15
CA PRO A 232 -1.44 21.81 15.51
C PRO A 232 -2.38 21.52 14.35
N VAL A 233 -1.93 21.68 13.10
CA VAL A 233 -2.72 21.43 11.90
C VAL A 233 -2.55 19.99 11.41
N LEU A 234 -1.30 19.50 11.31
CA LEU A 234 -1.01 18.16 10.81
C LEU A 234 -1.33 17.06 11.82
N ALA A 235 -0.90 17.24 13.07
CA ALA A 235 -0.94 16.22 14.11
C ALA A 235 -1.24 16.83 15.49
N PRO A 236 -2.49 17.29 15.72
CA PRO A 236 -2.89 17.90 16.98
C PRO A 236 -2.53 17.04 18.19
N GLU A 237 -2.06 17.67 19.29
CA GLU A 237 -1.63 16.95 20.48
C GLU A 237 -2.71 15.98 21.01
N GLU A 238 -4.00 16.28 20.83
CA GLU A 238 -5.15 15.48 21.25
C GLU A 238 -5.23 14.09 20.61
N MET A 239 -4.52 13.85 19.53
CA MET A 239 -4.41 12.54 18.89
C MET A 239 -3.42 11.63 19.61
N PHE A 240 -2.62 12.16 20.54
CA PHE A 240 -1.55 11.42 21.21
C PHE A 240 -1.74 11.38 22.72
N PRO A 241 -1.33 10.31 23.41
CA PRO A 241 -1.35 10.28 24.86
C PRO A 241 -0.47 11.42 25.42
N GLU A 242 -0.86 11.99 26.55
CA GLU A 242 -0.06 13.02 27.23
C GLU A 242 1.30 12.46 27.66
N ARG A 243 2.38 13.05 27.15
CA ARG A 243 3.75 12.72 27.55
C ARG A 243 4.14 13.55 28.79
N GLY A 244 4.34 12.89 29.93
CA GLY A 244 4.86 13.49 31.17
C GLY A 244 3.83 14.25 32.04
N LYS A 245 4.27 14.71 33.21
CA LYS A 245 3.46 15.55 34.12
C LYS A 245 3.66 17.02 33.75
N ARG A 246 2.83 17.61 32.89
CA ARG A 246 2.81 19.08 32.71
C ARG A 246 2.36 19.72 34.04
N LYS A 247 3.26 20.45 34.72
CA LYS A 247 2.94 21.18 35.95
C LYS A 247 1.83 22.20 35.66
N GLY A 248 0.76 22.19 36.45
CA GLY A 248 -0.27 23.22 36.44
C GLY A 248 -1.56 22.92 35.66
N ARG A 249 -1.64 21.85 34.87
CA ARG A 249 -2.88 21.50 34.16
C ARG A 249 -3.84 20.75 35.11
N LYS A 250 -4.95 21.39 35.48
CA LYS A 250 -6.05 20.76 36.22
C LYS A 250 -6.99 20.08 35.22
N GLY A 251 -6.97 18.75 35.17
CA GLY A 251 -7.86 17.96 34.31
C GLY A 251 -7.50 16.47 34.33
N PRO A 252 -8.42 15.58 33.90
CA PRO A 252 -8.10 14.17 33.70
C PRO A 252 -7.00 14.03 32.63
N ARG A 253 -6.02 13.16 32.89
CA ARG A 253 -4.95 12.90 31.93
C ARG A 253 -5.50 12.26 30.67
N ARG A 254 -4.97 12.67 29.52
CA ARG A 254 -5.24 12.01 28.24
C ARG A 254 -4.36 10.77 28.14
N SER A 255 -4.93 9.62 28.44
CA SER A 255 -4.29 8.31 28.26
C SER A 255 -5.11 7.45 27.31
N VAL A 256 -4.46 6.46 26.70
CA VAL A 256 -5.15 5.39 25.98
C VAL A 256 -6.11 4.69 26.95
N LEU A 257 -7.35 4.55 26.53
CA LEU A 257 -8.43 3.93 27.28
C LEU A 257 -8.22 2.42 27.35
N LYS A 258 -8.45 1.86 28.54
CA LYS A 258 -8.55 0.42 28.72
C LYS A 258 -9.86 -0.10 28.16
N ARG A 259 -9.89 -1.36 27.78
CA ARG A 259 -11.09 -2.07 27.31
C ARG A 259 -12.32 -1.86 28.21
N SER A 260 -12.15 -1.90 29.53
CA SER A 260 -13.25 -1.66 30.49
C SER A 260 -13.82 -0.24 30.40
N GLU A 261 -12.96 0.76 30.23
CA GLU A 261 -13.35 2.17 30.09
C GLU A 261 -14.09 2.40 28.78
N VAL A 262 -13.66 1.74 27.69
CA VAL A 262 -14.37 1.78 26.39
C VAL A 262 -15.76 1.14 26.49
N LEU A 263 -15.90 0.03 27.22
CA LEU A 263 -17.19 -0.62 27.46
C LEU A 263 -18.13 0.25 28.30
N GLU A 264 -17.62 0.90 29.34
CA GLU A 264 -18.39 1.83 30.16
C GLU A 264 -18.85 3.05 29.35
N LEU A 265 -17.94 3.63 28.57
CA LEU A 265 -18.24 4.75 27.68
C LEU A 265 -19.31 4.38 26.65
N ALA A 266 -19.26 3.16 26.10
CA ALA A 266 -20.27 2.64 25.18
C ALA A 266 -21.66 2.47 25.82
N ARG A 267 -21.77 2.36 27.15
CA ARG A 267 -23.06 2.24 27.85
C ARG A 267 -23.67 3.60 28.16
N SER A 268 -22.84 4.60 28.46
CA SER A 268 -23.27 5.92 28.93
C SER A 268 -23.34 7.00 27.82
N SER A 269 -22.84 6.71 26.62
CA SER A 269 -22.71 7.70 25.54
C SER A 269 -23.82 7.66 24.49
N SER A 270 -23.84 8.69 23.63
CA SER A 270 -24.73 8.80 22.47
C SER A 270 -24.53 7.66 21.46
N ARG A 271 -25.59 7.32 20.69
CA ARG A 271 -25.58 6.19 19.73
C ARG A 271 -24.39 6.19 18.76
N TRP A 272 -23.91 7.36 18.33
CA TRP A 272 -22.73 7.43 17.46
C TRP A 272 -21.44 7.04 18.20
N ILE A 273 -21.21 7.56 19.41
CA ILE A 273 -20.06 7.17 20.24
C ILE A 273 -20.13 5.67 20.58
N GLN A 274 -21.32 5.13 20.86
CA GLN A 274 -21.46 3.68 21.07
C GLN A 274 -20.99 2.87 19.86
N ARG A 275 -21.24 3.35 18.63
CA ARG A 275 -20.74 2.71 17.41
C ARG A 275 -19.23 2.81 17.29
N VAL A 276 -18.64 3.97 17.62
CA VAL A 276 -17.18 4.15 17.66
C VAL A 276 -16.55 3.18 18.64
N CYS A 277 -17.02 3.15 19.90
CA CYS A 277 -16.50 2.25 20.92
C CYS A 277 -16.65 0.77 20.54
N ARG A 278 -17.76 0.37 19.93
CA ARG A 278 -17.93 -1.01 19.43
C ARG A 278 -16.96 -1.35 18.31
N ALA A 279 -16.75 -0.44 17.35
CA ALA A 279 -15.78 -0.63 16.28
C ALA A 279 -14.34 -0.71 16.82
N MET A 280 -14.00 0.10 17.83
CA MET A 280 -12.72 0.01 18.54
C MET A 280 -12.53 -1.36 19.19
N LEU A 281 -13.54 -1.87 19.92
CA LEU A 281 -13.47 -3.18 20.56
C LEU A 281 -13.34 -4.32 19.54
N GLN A 282 -14.01 -4.21 18.39
CA GLN A 282 -13.89 -5.17 17.30
C GLN A 282 -12.48 -5.16 16.68
N LEU A 283 -11.88 -3.98 16.53
CA LEU A 283 -10.51 -3.84 16.04
C LEU A 283 -9.49 -4.36 17.06
N GLU A 284 -9.66 -4.05 18.34
CA GLU A 284 -8.85 -4.60 19.43
C GLU A 284 -8.93 -6.13 19.47
N ASP A 285 -10.12 -6.71 19.31
CA ASP A 285 -10.31 -8.16 19.25
C ASP A 285 -9.67 -8.81 18.01
N ALA A 286 -9.65 -8.12 16.87
CA ALA A 286 -8.98 -8.58 15.66
C ALA A 286 -7.45 -8.54 15.83
N LEU A 287 -6.91 -7.43 16.34
CA LEU A 287 -5.49 -7.27 16.68
C LEU A 287 -5.02 -8.33 17.68
N GLN A 288 -5.80 -8.56 18.73
CA GLN A 288 -5.44 -9.53 19.75
C GLN A 288 -5.47 -10.97 19.22
N ARG A 289 -6.37 -11.30 18.29
CA ARG A 289 -6.39 -12.60 17.59
C ARG A 289 -5.24 -12.75 16.60
N ALA A 290 -4.75 -11.65 16.05
CA ALA A 290 -3.57 -11.62 15.20
C ALA A 290 -2.24 -11.56 15.98
N LYS A 291 -2.29 -11.43 17.32
CA LYS A 291 -1.10 -11.36 18.16
C LYS A 291 -0.24 -12.62 18.00
N GLY A 292 0.99 -12.43 17.55
CA GLY A 292 1.92 -13.53 17.24
C GLY A 292 1.79 -14.08 15.82
N SER A 293 0.97 -13.48 14.97
CA SER A 293 1.04 -13.66 13.53
C SER A 293 2.43 -13.29 13.03
N LYS A 294 2.95 -14.09 12.11
CA LYS A 294 4.29 -13.91 11.54
C LYS A 294 4.24 -13.51 10.07
N LEU A 295 3.08 -13.01 9.61
CA LEU A 295 2.81 -12.74 8.19
C LEU A 295 3.92 -11.90 7.55
N PHE A 296 4.36 -10.84 8.23
CA PHE A 296 5.35 -9.89 7.71
C PHE A 296 6.78 -10.13 8.19
N GLU A 297 7.05 -11.13 9.03
CA GLU A 297 8.37 -11.34 9.68
C GLU A 297 9.51 -11.57 8.68
N HIS A 298 9.21 -12.21 7.55
CA HIS A 298 10.16 -12.50 6.47
C HIS A 298 9.76 -11.82 5.16
N SER A 299 8.90 -10.81 5.23
CA SER A 299 8.45 -10.09 4.05
C SER A 299 9.38 -8.92 3.74
N GLN A 300 9.51 -8.60 2.46
CA GLN A 300 10.28 -7.45 1.99
C GLN A 300 9.37 -6.24 1.84
N TRP A 301 9.65 -5.15 2.56
CA TRP A 301 8.97 -3.87 2.35
C TRP A 301 9.35 -3.32 0.96
N ALA A 302 8.37 -2.79 0.22
CA ALA A 302 8.53 -2.42 -1.18
C ALA A 302 8.36 -0.92 -1.45
N GLU A 303 8.52 -0.07 -0.43
CA GLU A 303 8.47 1.40 -0.55
C GLU A 303 7.27 1.90 -1.39
N PRO A 304 6.04 1.74 -0.87
CA PRO A 304 4.84 2.05 -1.63
C PRO A 304 4.69 3.56 -1.86
N ALA A 305 4.41 3.95 -3.10
CA ALA A 305 4.07 5.32 -3.45
C ALA A 305 2.78 5.77 -2.76
N TYR A 306 1.75 4.92 -2.81
CA TYR A 306 0.42 5.17 -2.28
C TYR A 306 0.18 4.44 -0.97
N SER A 307 -0.76 4.92 -0.16
CA SER A 307 -1.25 4.21 1.02
C SER A 307 -2.65 3.67 0.79
N ALA A 308 -3.06 2.67 1.59
CA ALA A 308 -4.41 2.12 1.49
C ALA A 308 -5.50 3.15 1.86
N ALA A 309 -5.14 4.12 2.71
CA ALA A 309 -5.90 5.32 2.98
C ALA A 309 -5.03 6.36 3.72
N SER A 310 -5.27 7.63 3.40
CA SER A 310 -4.71 8.80 4.08
C SER A 310 -5.73 9.35 5.07
N ILE A 311 -5.32 9.61 6.31
CA ILE A 311 -6.17 10.16 7.38
C ILE A 311 -5.64 11.53 7.77
N ALA A 312 -6.34 12.57 7.35
CA ALA A 312 -5.99 13.96 7.61
C ALA A 312 -6.90 14.59 8.67
N VAL A 313 -6.38 15.59 9.38
CA VAL A 313 -7.21 16.45 10.23
C VAL A 313 -8.10 17.33 9.34
N PHE A 314 -7.46 18.07 8.45
CA PHE A 314 -8.04 18.88 7.39
C PHE A 314 -7.18 18.69 6.13
N SER A 315 -7.80 18.61 4.95
CA SER A 315 -7.09 18.33 3.69
C SER A 315 -6.54 19.57 2.97
N GLU A 316 -7.09 20.76 3.24
CA GLU A 316 -6.94 21.93 2.34
C GLU A 316 -5.68 22.79 2.52
N GLU A 317 -4.82 22.55 3.52
CA GLU A 317 -3.61 23.36 3.72
C GLU A 317 -2.35 22.52 3.50
N TRP A 318 -1.79 21.94 4.57
CA TRP A 318 -0.50 21.24 4.50
C TRP A 318 -0.54 19.87 3.84
N ILE A 319 -1.68 19.18 3.88
CA ILE A 319 -1.79 17.80 3.41
C ILE A 319 -1.73 17.72 1.88
N GLY A 320 -2.39 18.66 1.19
CA GLY A 320 -2.33 18.76 -0.26
C GLY A 320 -0.91 18.99 -0.75
N GLU A 321 -0.25 20.05 -0.25
CA GLU A 321 1.13 20.38 -0.61
C GLU A 321 2.10 19.23 -0.32
N LEU A 322 2.02 18.65 0.89
CA LEU A 322 2.91 17.55 1.28
C LEU A 322 2.74 16.30 0.39
N LEU A 323 1.52 16.01 -0.04
CA LEU A 323 1.25 14.88 -0.93
C LEU A 323 1.65 15.19 -2.38
N ASP A 324 1.36 16.39 -2.86
CA ASP A 324 1.74 16.84 -4.20
C ASP A 324 3.25 16.78 -4.35
N ASP A 325 3.99 17.35 -3.41
CA ASP A 325 5.44 17.32 -3.45
C ASP A 325 5.96 15.87 -3.30
N HIS A 326 5.35 15.04 -2.44
CA HIS A 326 5.73 13.62 -2.27
C HIS A 326 5.57 12.84 -3.57
N PHE A 327 4.45 13.02 -4.26
CA PHE A 327 4.20 12.37 -5.54
C PHE A 327 5.07 12.93 -6.66
N GLU A 328 5.36 14.24 -6.66
CA GLU A 328 6.32 14.84 -7.58
C GLU A 328 7.72 14.26 -7.37
N CYS A 329 8.17 14.15 -6.12
CA CYS A 329 9.45 13.55 -5.77
C CYS A 329 9.56 12.12 -6.28
N ILE A 330 8.56 11.28 -5.98
CA ILE A 330 8.50 9.89 -6.46
C ILE A 330 8.49 9.82 -7.98
N SER A 331 7.70 10.68 -8.64
CA SER A 331 7.60 10.69 -10.10
C SER A 331 8.92 11.10 -10.77
N ASN A 332 9.72 11.94 -10.11
CA ASN A 332 11.00 12.42 -10.62
C ASN A 332 12.15 11.47 -10.30
N SER A 333 12.14 10.81 -9.15
CA SER A 333 13.20 9.89 -8.73
C SER A 333 13.01 8.48 -9.30
N GLY A 334 11.77 8.06 -9.53
CA GLY A 334 11.44 6.65 -9.82
C GLY A 334 11.57 5.73 -8.61
N GLU A 335 11.79 6.28 -7.40
CA GLU A 335 12.06 5.53 -6.18
C GLU A 335 10.77 5.23 -5.41
N ALA A 336 9.82 4.52 -6.04
CA ALA A 336 8.71 3.91 -5.32
C ALA A 336 8.11 2.74 -6.12
N THR A 337 7.33 1.90 -5.44
CA THR A 337 6.51 0.88 -6.11
C THR A 337 5.01 1.07 -5.84
N MET A 338 4.18 0.31 -6.56
CA MET A 338 2.76 0.18 -6.24
C MET A 338 2.51 -0.86 -5.13
N TYR A 339 3.55 -1.46 -4.56
CA TYR A 339 3.44 -2.54 -3.60
C TYR A 339 3.86 -2.08 -2.21
N GLN A 340 3.07 -2.43 -1.20
CA GLN A 340 3.45 -2.24 0.19
C GLN A 340 4.57 -3.19 0.59
N VAL A 341 4.36 -4.47 0.27
CA VAL A 341 5.16 -5.56 0.83
C VAL A 341 5.09 -6.78 -0.09
N LEU A 342 6.20 -7.51 -0.16
CA LEU A 342 6.35 -8.78 -0.87
C LEU A 342 6.46 -9.91 0.16
N ILE A 343 5.41 -10.74 0.25
CA ILE A 343 5.31 -11.83 1.23
C ILE A 343 5.75 -13.13 0.55
N PRO A 344 6.86 -13.77 0.97
CA PRO A 344 7.28 -15.04 0.38
C PRO A 344 6.25 -16.13 0.66
N LEU A 345 5.85 -16.87 -0.36
CA LEU A 345 4.96 -18.02 -0.18
C LEU A 345 5.69 -19.19 0.47
N ALA A 346 5.00 -19.88 1.38
CA ALA A 346 5.59 -20.95 2.16
C ALA A 346 5.89 -22.20 1.30
N SER A 347 7.17 -22.53 1.14
CA SER A 347 7.58 -23.77 0.45
C SER A 347 7.42 -25.02 1.33
N ASP A 348 7.47 -24.88 2.66
CA ASP A 348 7.27 -25.99 3.60
C ASP A 348 5.77 -26.26 3.82
N PRO A 349 5.25 -27.46 3.47
CA PRO A 349 3.85 -27.84 3.69
C PRO A 349 3.35 -27.63 5.14
N GLN A 350 4.23 -27.69 6.14
CA GLN A 350 3.84 -27.48 7.54
C GLN A 350 3.53 -26.01 7.86
N GLN A 351 4.13 -25.07 7.12
CA GLN A 351 3.92 -23.63 7.31
C GLN A 351 2.76 -23.09 6.47
N VAL A 352 2.40 -23.77 5.38
CA VAL A 352 1.32 -23.37 4.47
C VAL A 352 0.00 -23.08 5.23
N PRO A 353 -0.56 -23.98 6.06
CA PRO A 353 -1.81 -23.70 6.79
C PRO A 353 -1.73 -22.43 7.64
N LYS A 354 -0.59 -22.23 8.31
CA LYS A 354 -0.35 -21.08 9.19
C LYS A 354 -0.28 -19.78 8.41
N GLN A 355 0.35 -19.78 7.23
CA GLN A 355 0.38 -18.59 6.35
C GLN A 355 -1.03 -18.15 5.94
N TYR A 356 -1.91 -19.10 5.60
CA TYR A 356 -3.31 -18.78 5.26
C TYR A 356 -4.16 -18.34 6.47
N GLU A 357 -3.86 -18.86 7.66
CA GLU A 357 -4.45 -18.39 8.91
C GLU A 357 -4.03 -16.95 9.21
N ASP A 358 -2.75 -16.64 9.07
CA ASP A 358 -2.18 -15.32 9.26
C ASP A 358 -2.74 -14.29 8.25
N LEU A 359 -2.86 -14.65 6.97
CA LEU A 359 -3.57 -13.84 5.98
C LEU A 359 -5.04 -13.62 6.35
N SER A 360 -5.72 -14.64 6.89
CA SER A 360 -7.10 -14.50 7.34
C SER A 360 -7.24 -13.53 8.51
N ARG A 361 -6.31 -13.56 9.47
CA ARG A 361 -6.25 -12.61 10.60
C ARG A 361 -6.00 -11.18 10.11
N MET A 362 -5.11 -11.01 9.14
CA MET A 362 -4.90 -9.70 8.48
C MET A 362 -6.22 -9.18 7.89
N PHE A 363 -7.00 -10.00 7.18
CA PHE A 363 -8.31 -9.59 6.66
C PHE A 363 -9.33 -9.21 7.75
N GLU A 364 -9.28 -9.85 8.91
CA GLU A 364 -10.12 -9.46 10.05
C GLU A 364 -9.75 -8.08 10.59
N ILE A 365 -8.44 -7.77 10.67
CA ILE A 365 -7.95 -6.43 11.03
C ILE A 365 -8.44 -5.41 10.00
N VAL A 366 -8.21 -5.65 8.70
CA VAL A 366 -8.61 -4.77 7.61
C VAL A 366 -10.12 -4.45 7.69
N LYS A 367 -10.94 -5.48 7.89
CA LYS A 367 -12.40 -5.30 8.02
C LYS A 367 -12.78 -4.42 9.21
N ALA A 368 -12.20 -4.67 10.38
CA ALA A 368 -12.52 -3.90 11.58
C ALA A 368 -11.98 -2.47 11.50
N LEU A 369 -10.81 -2.29 10.89
CA LEU A 369 -10.20 -0.99 10.62
C LEU A 369 -11.06 -0.16 9.67
N ASP A 370 -11.47 -0.72 8.53
CA ASP A 370 -12.35 -0.04 7.56
C ASP A 370 -13.68 0.40 8.21
N GLN A 371 -14.25 -0.44 9.07
CA GLN A 371 -15.47 -0.12 9.82
C GLN A 371 -15.26 1.07 10.77
N LEU A 372 -14.15 1.09 11.50
CA LEU A 372 -13.81 2.21 12.38
C LEU A 372 -13.61 3.50 11.58
N LEU A 373 -12.78 3.44 10.52
CA LEU A 373 -12.51 4.58 9.64
C LEU A 373 -13.79 5.14 9.03
N THR A 374 -14.67 4.27 8.52
CA THR A 374 -15.98 4.67 7.97
C THR A 374 -16.84 5.47 8.96
N ILE A 375 -16.71 5.20 10.27
CA ILE A 375 -17.51 5.89 11.30
C ILE A 375 -16.92 7.27 11.65
N ILE A 376 -15.60 7.38 11.66
CA ILE A 376 -14.88 8.55 12.19
C ILE A 376 -14.40 9.52 11.11
N SER A 377 -14.31 9.10 9.85
CA SER A 377 -13.85 9.94 8.74
C SER A 377 -14.98 10.28 7.76
N ARG A 378 -14.83 11.40 7.07
CA ARG A 378 -15.72 11.83 5.98
C ARG A 378 -15.15 11.48 4.62
#